data_AF-A0A3B1E526-F1
#
_entry.id   AF-A0A3B1E526-F1
#
_cell.length_a   1.000
_cell.length_b   1.000
_cell.length_c   1.000
_cell.angle_alpha   90.00
_cell.angle_beta   90.00
_cell.angle_gamma   90.00
#
_symmetry.space_group_name_H-M   'P 1'
#
loop_
_entity.id
_entity.type
_entity.pdbx_description
1 polymer ?
#
loop_
_entity_poly.entity_id
_entity_poly.type
_entity_poly.pdbx_seq_one_letter_code
_entity_poly.pdbx_strand_id
1 'polypeptide(L)'
;MLHTDRVRKESPYEKEAKRQRGKKQKNQERIRDKQRKYLSADAMFAKLKYIFSKIPEHHQGDIKIPLADVMMSAFAMFSLKDPSLLAFDERRESEPTNLRTIYNIDKIPCDTQMRNILDDADPEDVRAAYKAIFNDLQRGKALEPMVFMEDCYLTSVDGTGYFSSGKLHSKNCMEKIDKRQVKSLSTINNC
;
A
#
# COMPACT_ATOMS: atom_id res chain seq x y z
N MET A 1 -60.21 33.58 1.00
CA MET A 1 -59.66 33.73 -0.38
C MET A 1 -58.40 34.57 -0.29
N LEU A 2 -57.20 34.25 -0.78
CA LEU A 2 -56.55 33.09 -1.38
C LEU A 2 -55.06 33.30 -1.05
N HIS A 3 -54.44 32.44 -0.25
CA HIS A 3 -52.97 32.41 -0.17
C HIS A 3 -52.48 31.66 -1.41
N THR A 4 -51.95 32.39 -2.39
CA THR A 4 -51.28 31.75 -3.53
C THR A 4 -49.82 31.49 -3.18
N ASP A 5 -49.51 30.24 -2.88
CA ASP A 5 -48.14 29.74 -2.85
C ASP A 5 -47.49 30.00 -4.22
N ARG A 6 -46.57 30.97 -4.29
CA ARG A 6 -45.68 31.10 -5.46
C ARG A 6 -44.76 29.89 -5.48
N VAL A 7 -45.14 28.87 -6.24
CA VAL A 7 -44.26 27.76 -6.58
C VAL A 7 -43.03 28.34 -7.29
N ARG A 8 -41.89 28.36 -6.61
CA ARG A 8 -40.59 28.78 -7.17
C ARG A 8 -40.26 27.85 -8.34
N LYS A 9 -40.44 28.33 -9.57
CA LYS A 9 -40.10 27.56 -10.77
C LYS A 9 -38.57 27.40 -10.83
N GLU A 10 -38.11 26.16 -10.82
CA GLU A 10 -36.68 25.85 -10.89
C GLU A 10 -36.06 26.40 -12.19
N SER A 11 -34.91 27.06 -12.04
CA SER A 11 -34.17 27.64 -13.16
C SER A 11 -33.71 26.54 -14.12
N PRO A 12 -33.63 26.79 -15.44
CA PRO A 12 -33.05 25.85 -16.40
C PRO A 12 -31.67 25.30 -15.97
N TYR A 13 -30.86 26.13 -15.31
CA TYR A 13 -29.54 25.76 -14.80
C TYR A 13 -29.62 24.74 -13.65
N GLU A 14 -30.59 24.88 -12.74
CA GLU A 14 -30.81 23.95 -11.63
C GLU A 14 -31.31 22.59 -12.14
N LYS A 15 -32.16 22.60 -13.17
CA LYS A 15 -32.65 21.38 -13.82
C LYS A 15 -31.52 20.60 -14.51
N GLU A 16 -30.61 21.30 -15.19
CA GLU A 16 -29.44 20.68 -15.80
C GLU A 16 -28.47 20.13 -14.76
N ALA A 17 -28.19 20.87 -13.68
CA ALA A 17 -27.35 20.40 -12.59
C ALA A 17 -27.92 19.13 -11.92
N LYS A 18 -29.24 19.06 -11.68
CA LYS A 18 -29.90 17.85 -11.17
C LYS A 18 -29.82 16.68 -12.15
N ARG A 19 -30.01 16.93 -13.45
CA ARG A 19 -29.87 15.91 -14.50
C ARG A 19 -28.44 15.36 -14.55
N GLN A 20 -27.43 16.23 -14.46
CA GLN A 20 -26.01 15.83 -14.43
C GLN A 20 -25.68 15.03 -13.16
N ARG A 21 -26.17 15.46 -11.98
CA ARG A 21 -26.04 14.73 -10.72
C ARG A 21 -26.65 13.33 -10.81
N GLY A 22 -27.88 13.21 -11.33
CA GLY A 22 -28.56 11.92 -11.52
C GLY A 22 -27.85 11.00 -12.52
N LYS A 23 -27.29 11.56 -13.61
CA LYS A 23 -26.44 10.80 -14.54
C LYS A 23 -25.15 10.30 -13.87
N LYS A 24 -24.49 11.14 -13.06
CA LYS A 24 -23.27 10.79 -12.32
C LYS A 24 -23.55 9.69 -11.28
N GLN A 25 -24.67 9.79 -10.57
CA GLN A 25 -25.13 8.78 -9.59
C GLN A 25 -25.41 7.42 -10.24
N LYS A 26 -26.20 7.40 -11.33
CA LYS A 26 -26.48 6.16 -12.09
C LYS A 26 -25.22 5.52 -12.66
N ASN A 27 -24.25 6.33 -13.10
CA ASN A 27 -22.97 5.81 -13.57
C ASN A 27 -22.13 5.21 -12.43
N GLN A 28 -22.10 5.86 -11.27
CA GLN A 28 -21.42 5.34 -10.08
C GLN A 28 -22.06 4.04 -9.55
N GLU A 29 -23.37 3.89 -9.61
CA GLU A 29 -24.06 2.62 -9.30
C GLU A 29 -23.66 1.51 -10.27
N ARG A 30 -23.71 1.78 -11.58
CA ARG A 30 -23.26 0.80 -12.59
C ARG A 30 -21.80 0.38 -12.45
N ILE A 31 -20.93 1.31 -12.06
CA ILE A 31 -19.52 1.01 -11.81
C ILE A 31 -19.40 0.10 -10.58
N ARG A 32 -20.13 0.39 -9.49
CA ARG A 32 -20.15 -0.44 -8.28
C ARG A 32 -20.68 -1.85 -8.56
N ASP A 33 -21.74 -2.00 -9.36
CA ASP A 33 -22.29 -3.31 -9.73
C ASP A 33 -21.33 -4.15 -10.60
N LYS A 34 -20.41 -3.50 -11.33
CA LYS A 34 -19.35 -4.15 -12.11
C LYS A 34 -18.09 -4.44 -11.29
N GLN A 35 -17.94 -3.84 -10.11
CA GLN A 35 -16.76 -4.06 -9.28
C GLN A 35 -16.81 -5.46 -8.66
N ARG A 36 -15.73 -6.22 -8.88
CA ARG A 36 -15.56 -7.53 -8.26
C ARG A 36 -15.44 -7.34 -6.75
N LYS A 37 -16.32 -7.96 -5.97
CA LYS A 37 -16.45 -7.83 -4.51
C LYS A 37 -15.13 -7.88 -3.73
N TYR A 38 -14.18 -8.70 -4.17
CA TYR A 38 -12.88 -8.92 -3.50
C TYR A 38 -11.68 -8.37 -4.28
N LEU A 39 -11.88 -7.87 -5.50
CA LEU A 39 -10.82 -7.40 -6.39
C LEU A 39 -10.96 -5.91 -6.75
N SER A 40 -11.68 -5.14 -5.95
CA SER A 40 -11.54 -3.69 -5.94
C SER A 40 -10.34 -3.28 -5.07
N ALA A 41 -9.75 -2.11 -5.36
CA ALA A 41 -8.68 -1.54 -4.53
C ALA A 41 -9.13 -1.39 -3.06
N ASP A 42 -10.33 -0.86 -2.84
CA ASP A 42 -10.89 -0.69 -1.49
C ASP A 42 -10.97 -2.02 -0.72
N ALA A 43 -11.44 -3.10 -1.37
CA ALA A 43 -11.54 -4.40 -0.73
C ALA A 43 -10.16 -5.00 -0.42
N MET A 44 -9.21 -4.85 -1.35
CA MET A 44 -7.83 -5.31 -1.16
C MET A 44 -7.14 -4.54 -0.03
N PHE A 45 -7.28 -3.22 0.01
CA PHE A 45 -6.64 -2.38 1.04
C PHE A 45 -7.28 -2.60 2.42
N ALA A 46 -8.60 -2.78 2.49
CA ALA A 46 -9.27 -3.17 3.73
C ALA A 46 -8.78 -4.54 4.24
N LYS A 47 -8.55 -5.50 3.33
CA LYS A 47 -7.99 -6.81 3.69
C LYS A 47 -6.55 -6.71 4.18
N LEU A 48 -5.71 -5.88 3.54
CA LEU A 48 -4.35 -5.60 4.00
C LEU A 48 -4.36 -5.01 5.41
N LYS A 49 -5.14 -3.95 5.66
CA LYS A 49 -5.25 -3.33 6.99
C LYS A 49 -5.71 -4.33 8.04
N TYR A 50 -6.69 -5.18 7.72
CA TYR A 50 -7.12 -6.25 8.62
C TYR A 50 -5.99 -7.21 8.97
N ILE A 51 -5.20 -7.67 8.00
CA ILE A 51 -4.07 -8.58 8.25
C ILE A 51 -3.00 -7.89 9.07
N PHE A 52 -2.64 -6.64 8.75
CA PHE A 52 -1.66 -5.88 9.52
C PHE A 52 -2.12 -5.63 10.96
N SER A 53 -3.42 -5.47 11.22
CA SER A 53 -3.95 -5.39 12.59
C SER A 53 -3.81 -6.68 13.41
N LYS A 54 -3.39 -7.79 12.80
CA LYS A 54 -3.11 -9.05 13.49
C LYS A 54 -1.63 -9.24 13.80
N ILE A 55 -0.76 -8.39 13.28
CA ILE A 55 0.67 -8.41 13.61
C ILE A 55 0.81 -7.92 15.07
N PRO A 56 1.52 -8.66 15.93
CA PRO A 56 1.77 -8.22 17.29
C PRO A 56 2.47 -6.85 17.32
N GLU A 57 2.01 -5.97 18.20
CA GLU A 57 2.65 -4.67 18.42
C GLU A 57 4.04 -4.88 19.03
N HIS A 58 5.10 -4.59 18.28
CA HIS A 58 6.49 -4.78 18.73
C HIS A 58 7.13 -3.51 19.30
N HIS A 59 6.60 -2.34 18.97
CA HIS A 59 7.16 -1.07 19.44
C HIS A 59 6.74 -0.79 20.89
N GLN A 60 7.71 -0.36 21.70
CA GLN A 60 7.53 -0.17 23.15
C GLN A 60 7.14 1.27 23.51
N GLY A 61 6.44 1.44 24.63
CA GLY A 61 6.07 2.74 25.19
C GLY A 61 4.62 3.14 24.94
N ASP A 62 4.36 4.45 24.91
CA ASP A 62 3.02 5.00 24.62
C ASP A 62 2.73 4.90 23.12
N ILE A 63 1.90 3.91 22.75
CA ILE A 63 1.51 3.63 21.37
C ILE A 63 0.58 4.74 20.86
N LYS A 64 1.16 5.74 20.19
CA LYS A 64 0.41 6.84 19.59
C LYS A 64 -0.20 6.49 18.25
N ILE A 65 0.45 5.61 17.48
CA ILE A 65 0.06 5.22 16.12
C ILE A 65 0.07 3.69 16.05
N PRO A 66 -1.08 3.04 15.78
CA PRO A 66 -1.13 1.58 15.66
C PRO A 66 -0.22 1.06 14.55
N LEU A 67 0.40 -0.11 14.73
CA LEU A 67 1.27 -0.71 13.72
C LEU A 67 0.54 -0.92 12.39
N ALA A 68 -0.74 -1.26 12.42
CA ALA A 68 -1.55 -1.40 11.20
C ALA A 68 -1.56 -0.12 10.35
N ASP A 69 -1.64 1.06 10.97
CA ASP A 69 -1.62 2.34 10.24
C ASP A 69 -0.21 2.66 9.71
N VAL A 70 0.84 2.29 10.45
CA VAL A 70 2.23 2.42 9.98
C VAL A 70 2.48 1.53 8.76
N MET A 71 2.07 0.26 8.83
CA MET A 71 2.20 -0.70 7.73
C MET A 71 1.38 -0.28 6.50
N MET A 72 0.16 0.25 6.70
CA MET A 72 -0.64 0.81 5.61
C MET A 72 0.00 2.08 5.01
N SER A 73 0.70 2.88 5.81
CA SER A 73 1.45 4.05 5.33
C SER A 73 2.66 3.65 4.50
N ALA A 74 3.41 2.63 4.93
CA ALA A 74 4.49 2.04 4.15
C ALA A 74 3.96 1.51 2.80
N PHE A 75 2.85 0.76 2.84
CA PHE A 75 2.18 0.28 1.65
C PHE A 75 1.77 1.44 0.71
N ALA A 76 1.19 2.52 1.25
CA ALA A 76 0.79 3.68 0.48
C ALA A 76 1.99 4.35 -0.21
N MET A 77 3.10 4.53 0.50
CA MET A 77 4.34 5.08 -0.05
C MET A 77 4.82 4.27 -1.27
N PHE A 78 4.89 2.94 -1.15
CA PHE A 78 5.32 2.07 -2.26
C PHE A 78 4.30 2.06 -3.41
N SER A 79 3.01 2.03 -3.10
CA SER A 79 1.92 2.05 -4.09
C SER A 79 1.90 3.35 -4.90
N LEU A 80 2.13 4.48 -4.24
CA LEU A 80 2.23 5.80 -4.87
C LEU A 80 3.59 6.06 -5.54
N LYS A 81 4.57 5.18 -5.30
CA LYS A 81 5.96 5.31 -5.79
C LYS A 81 6.62 6.60 -5.33
N ASP A 82 6.37 6.99 -4.08
CA ASP A 82 7.06 8.14 -3.50
C ASP A 82 8.57 7.81 -3.41
N PRO A 83 9.45 8.75 -3.82
CA PRO A 83 10.88 8.47 -4.00
C PRO A 83 11.65 8.30 -2.69
N SER A 84 11.05 8.67 -1.55
CA SER A 84 11.62 8.53 -0.22
C SER A 84 10.54 8.66 0.86
N LEU A 85 10.88 8.25 2.10
CA LEU A 85 10.04 8.48 3.29
C LEU A 85 9.77 9.98 3.52
N LEU A 86 10.75 10.85 3.20
CA LEU A 86 10.60 12.30 3.34
C LEU A 86 9.57 12.86 2.35
N ALA A 87 9.60 12.40 1.10
CA ALA A 87 8.61 12.80 0.10
C ALA A 87 7.20 12.33 0.46
N PHE A 88 7.07 11.15 1.07
CA PHE A 88 5.80 10.69 1.63
C PHE A 88 5.33 11.57 2.80
N ASP A 89 6.25 12.08 3.61
CA ASP A 89 5.93 12.97 4.73
C ASP A 89 5.40 14.33 4.25
N GLU A 90 5.98 14.88 3.18
CA GLU A 90 5.47 16.08 2.50
C GLU A 90 4.07 15.84 1.92
N ARG A 91 3.82 14.64 1.37
CA ARG A 91 2.48 14.23 0.90
C ARG A 91 1.49 14.14 2.06
N ARG A 92 1.90 13.60 3.20
CA ARG A 92 1.06 13.53 4.40
C ARG A 92 0.57 14.93 4.81
N GLU A 93 1.41 15.95 4.67
CA GLU A 93 1.04 17.33 5.02
C GLU A 93 0.14 17.98 3.97
N SER A 94 0.42 17.76 2.69
CA SER A 94 -0.32 18.37 1.58
C SER A 94 -1.64 17.67 1.22
N GLU A 95 -1.69 16.33 1.32
CA GLU A 95 -2.81 15.50 0.87
C GLU A 95 -3.27 14.43 1.91
N PRO A 96 -3.42 14.76 3.21
CA PRO A 96 -3.74 13.77 4.25
C PRO A 96 -5.07 13.06 4.01
N THR A 97 -6.05 13.74 3.41
CA THR A 97 -7.38 13.19 3.13
C THR A 97 -7.32 12.00 2.18
N ASN A 98 -6.45 12.02 1.17
CA ASN A 98 -6.30 10.93 0.22
C ASN A 98 -5.74 9.68 0.90
N LEU A 99 -4.74 9.86 1.77
CA LEU A 99 -4.14 8.78 2.56
C LEU A 99 -5.15 8.16 3.52
N ARG A 100 -5.96 8.99 4.20
CA ARG A 100 -7.01 8.51 5.11
C ARG A 100 -8.12 7.74 4.38
N THR A 101 -8.57 8.24 3.24
CA THR A 101 -9.76 7.71 2.55
C THR A 101 -9.45 6.56 1.61
N ILE A 102 -8.38 6.63 0.81
CA ILE A 102 -8.04 5.59 -0.16
C ILE A 102 -7.33 4.44 0.55
N TYR A 103 -6.34 4.74 1.38
CA TYR A 103 -5.51 3.72 2.04
C TYR A 103 -6.02 3.32 3.43
N ASN A 104 -7.13 3.90 3.90
CA ASN A 104 -7.73 3.62 5.20
C ASN A 104 -6.75 3.84 6.38
N ILE A 105 -5.90 4.86 6.33
CA ILE A 105 -4.93 5.14 7.41
C ILE A 105 -5.55 6.13 8.39
N ASP A 106 -5.76 5.74 9.66
CA ASP A 106 -6.39 6.66 10.62
C ASP A 106 -5.39 7.68 11.17
N LYS A 107 -4.19 7.19 11.55
CA LYS A 107 -3.07 7.99 12.03
C LYS A 107 -1.85 7.79 11.14
N ILE A 108 -1.50 8.82 10.37
CA ILE A 108 -0.37 8.76 9.44
C ILE A 108 0.92 9.14 10.19
N PRO A 109 1.93 8.26 10.30
CA PRO A 109 3.20 8.55 10.97
C PRO A 109 4.04 9.56 10.17
N CYS A 110 4.95 10.26 10.85
CA CYS A 110 6.04 10.98 10.16
C CYS A 110 7.09 10.03 9.60
N ASP A 111 7.99 10.56 8.76
CA ASP A 111 9.11 9.81 8.18
C ASP A 111 9.91 9.03 9.26
N THR A 112 10.18 9.69 10.38
CA THR A 112 11.03 9.19 11.47
C THR A 112 10.31 8.14 12.30
N GLN A 113 9.02 8.37 12.59
CA GLN A 113 8.18 7.38 13.26
C GLN A 113 8.03 6.11 12.40
N MET A 114 7.78 6.31 11.11
CA MET A 114 7.62 5.21 10.17
C MET A 114 8.91 4.39 10.06
N ARG A 115 10.07 5.05 9.93
CA ARG A 115 11.38 4.38 9.91
C ARG A 115 11.62 3.55 11.18
N ASN A 116 11.54 4.20 12.34
CA ASN A 116 11.85 3.55 13.62
C ASN A 116 10.93 2.36 13.91
N ILE A 117 9.65 2.45 13.56
CA ILE A 117 8.70 1.35 13.81
C ILE A 117 8.90 0.22 12.79
N LEU A 118 9.16 0.53 11.52
CA LEU A 118 9.32 -0.49 10.47
C LEU A 118 10.66 -1.22 10.53
N ASP A 119 11.72 -0.58 11.03
CA ASP A 119 13.05 -1.19 11.15
C ASP A 119 13.04 -2.44 12.06
N ASP A 120 12.13 -2.48 13.05
CA ASP A 120 11.95 -3.59 13.98
C ASP A 120 10.90 -4.63 13.53
N ALA A 121 10.23 -4.42 12.38
CA ALA A 121 9.20 -5.34 11.89
C ALA A 121 9.80 -6.58 11.21
N ASP A 122 9.28 -7.78 11.52
CA ASP A 122 9.72 -9.01 10.86
C ASP A 122 9.23 -9.05 9.39
N PRO A 123 10.12 -9.20 8.39
CA PRO A 123 9.71 -9.35 7.00
C PRO A 123 8.72 -10.51 6.73
N GLU A 124 8.75 -11.58 7.54
CA GLU A 124 7.80 -12.69 7.40
C GLU A 124 6.36 -12.28 7.73
N ASP A 125 6.13 -11.22 8.50
CA ASP A 125 4.79 -10.72 8.82
C ASP A 125 4.09 -10.13 7.58
N VAL A 126 4.85 -9.59 6.62
CA VAL A 126 4.32 -9.07 5.35
C VAL A 126 3.85 -10.19 4.44
N ARG A 127 4.42 -11.40 4.58
CA ARG A 127 4.14 -12.54 3.71
C ARG A 127 2.69 -12.98 3.75
N ALA A 128 2.06 -12.92 4.92
CA ALA A 128 0.65 -13.25 5.08
C ALA A 128 -0.25 -12.31 4.26
N ALA A 129 0.06 -11.01 4.29
CA ALA A 129 -0.67 -9.98 3.54
C ALA A 129 -0.53 -10.19 2.01
N TYR A 130 0.69 -10.40 1.52
CA TYR A 130 0.96 -10.71 0.12
C TYR A 130 0.18 -11.93 -0.36
N LYS A 131 0.29 -13.07 0.34
CA LYS A 131 -0.40 -14.32 0.00
C LYS A 131 -1.92 -14.13 -0.04
N ALA A 132 -2.47 -13.36 0.89
CA ALA A 132 -3.91 -13.14 0.96
C ALA A 132 -4.46 -12.39 -0.25
N ILE A 133 -3.75 -11.39 -0.76
CA ILE A 133 -4.12 -10.67 -1.99
C ILE A 133 -3.88 -11.55 -3.23
N PHE A 134 -2.73 -12.22 -3.28
CA PHE A 134 -2.40 -13.12 -4.38
C PHE A 134 -3.43 -14.24 -4.55
N ASN A 135 -3.89 -14.84 -3.44
CA ASN A 135 -4.94 -15.86 -3.46
C ASN A 135 -6.28 -15.33 -3.98
N ASP A 136 -6.65 -14.08 -3.66
CA ASP A 136 -7.88 -13.47 -4.20
C ASP A 136 -7.75 -13.25 -5.71
N LEU A 137 -6.58 -12.82 -6.18
CA LEU A 137 -6.29 -12.65 -7.60
C LEU A 137 -6.37 -13.99 -8.36
N GLN A 138 -5.81 -15.06 -7.79
CA GLN A 138 -5.91 -16.42 -8.33
C GLN A 138 -7.37 -16.90 -8.41
N ARG A 139 -8.10 -16.84 -7.29
CA ARG A 139 -9.51 -17.30 -7.23
C ARG A 139 -10.41 -16.49 -8.16
N GLY A 140 -10.15 -15.20 -8.28
CA GLY A 140 -10.85 -14.31 -9.19
C GLY A 140 -10.38 -14.39 -10.65
N LYS A 141 -9.47 -15.33 -10.98
CA LYS A 141 -8.93 -15.54 -12.33
C LYS A 141 -8.30 -14.27 -12.92
N ALA A 142 -7.85 -13.36 -12.07
CA ALA A 142 -7.23 -12.10 -12.50
C ALA A 142 -5.80 -12.32 -13.01
N LEU A 143 -5.17 -13.43 -12.60
CA LEU A 143 -3.82 -13.79 -13.03
C LEU A 143 -3.80 -14.61 -14.33
N GLU A 144 -4.91 -15.26 -14.74
CA GLU A 144 -4.96 -16.06 -15.98
C GLU A 144 -4.48 -15.28 -17.22
N PRO A 145 -4.87 -14.00 -17.43
CA PRO A 145 -4.38 -13.21 -18.57
C PRO A 145 -2.90 -12.81 -18.46
N MET A 146 -2.27 -12.98 -17.30
CA MET A 146 -0.87 -12.63 -17.03
C MET A 146 0.07 -13.84 -17.16
N VAL A 147 -0.49 -15.03 -17.42
CA VAL A 147 0.29 -16.25 -17.68
C VAL A 147 1.05 -16.09 -19.00
N PHE A 148 2.33 -16.44 -18.97
CA PHE A 148 3.23 -16.37 -20.11
C PHE A 148 3.79 -17.77 -20.43
N MET A 149 5.10 -17.91 -20.60
CA MET A 149 5.78 -19.13 -20.99
C MET A 149 5.63 -20.22 -19.92
N GLU A 150 5.28 -21.44 -20.34
CA GLU A 150 5.20 -22.63 -19.48
C GLU A 150 4.34 -22.44 -18.22
N ASP A 151 3.16 -21.82 -18.37
CA ASP A 151 2.23 -21.55 -17.27
C ASP A 151 2.81 -20.69 -16.14
N CYS A 152 3.89 -19.95 -16.42
CA CYS A 152 4.57 -19.07 -15.45
C CYS A 152 4.23 -17.58 -15.66
N TYR A 153 4.34 -16.78 -14.60
CA TYR A 153 4.17 -15.33 -14.66
C TYR A 153 5.49 -14.63 -14.97
N LEU A 154 5.46 -13.66 -15.89
CA LEU A 154 6.61 -12.80 -16.14
C LEU A 154 6.76 -11.80 -14.98
N THR A 155 7.85 -11.93 -14.21
CA THR A 155 8.19 -10.99 -13.14
C THR A 155 9.44 -10.21 -13.53
N SER A 156 9.31 -8.89 -13.71
CA SER A 156 10.47 -8.01 -13.85
C SER A 156 11.11 -7.84 -12.48
N VAL A 157 12.14 -8.62 -12.22
CA VAL A 157 13.01 -8.39 -11.05
C VAL A 157 14.03 -7.35 -11.49
N ASP A 158 13.80 -6.09 -11.13
CA ASP A 158 14.84 -5.08 -11.25
C ASP A 158 15.97 -5.48 -10.30
N GLY A 159 17.08 -5.91 -10.87
CA GLY A 159 18.25 -6.29 -10.11
C GLY A 159 18.83 -5.02 -9.51
N THR A 160 18.61 -4.80 -8.21
CA THR A 160 19.37 -3.79 -7.47
C THR A 160 20.83 -4.19 -7.52
N GLY A 161 21.57 -3.66 -8.50
CA GLY A 161 23.02 -3.77 -8.54
C GLY A 161 23.55 -3.01 -7.33
N TYR A 162 23.86 -3.73 -6.25
CA TYR A 162 24.50 -3.13 -5.10
C TYR A 162 25.86 -2.60 -5.52
N PHE A 163 26.11 -1.34 -5.22
CA PHE A 163 27.42 -0.73 -5.39
C PHE A 163 28.45 -1.53 -4.60
N SER A 164 29.36 -2.21 -5.30
CA SER A 164 30.47 -2.95 -4.68
C SER A 164 31.72 -2.08 -4.69
N SER A 165 32.31 -1.83 -3.53
CA SER A 165 33.60 -1.15 -3.41
C SER A 165 34.55 -1.98 -2.58
N GLY A 166 35.78 -2.16 -3.07
CA GLY A 166 36.87 -2.75 -2.27
C GLY A 166 37.49 -1.76 -1.28
N LYS A 167 37.08 -0.48 -1.31
CA LYS A 167 37.67 0.60 -0.49
C LYS A 167 36.70 1.15 0.58
N LEU A 168 35.40 1.08 0.32
CA LEU A 168 34.36 1.55 1.23
C LEU A 168 33.69 0.33 1.87
N HIS A 169 33.89 0.15 3.18
CA HIS A 169 33.36 -0.97 3.94
C HIS A 169 32.66 -0.48 5.20
N SER A 170 31.52 -1.10 5.53
CA SER A 170 30.81 -0.95 6.80
C SER A 170 30.34 -2.32 7.28
N LYS A 171 30.08 -2.46 8.59
CA LYS A 171 29.56 -3.70 9.17
C LYS A 171 28.21 -4.14 8.59
N ASN A 172 27.48 -3.22 7.97
CA ASN A 172 26.16 -3.46 7.38
C ASN A 172 26.24 -3.68 5.86
N CYS A 173 27.44 -3.67 5.27
CA CYS A 173 27.61 -3.95 3.85
C CYS A 173 27.39 -5.44 3.58
N MET A 174 26.68 -5.75 2.49
CA MET A 174 26.60 -7.14 2.02
C MET A 174 27.92 -7.59 1.42
N GLU A 175 28.42 -8.72 1.90
CA GLU A 175 29.66 -9.32 1.40
C GLU A 175 29.35 -10.44 0.40
N LYS A 176 30.05 -10.41 -0.73
CA LYS A 176 29.97 -11.49 -1.72
C LYS A 176 30.98 -12.58 -1.36
N ILE A 177 30.51 -13.66 -0.74
CA ILE A 177 31.34 -14.82 -0.41
C ILE A 177 31.40 -15.77 -1.61
N ASP A 178 32.60 -15.99 -2.17
CA ASP A 178 32.82 -17.02 -3.19
C ASP A 178 32.87 -18.40 -2.51
N LYS A 179 31.99 -19.31 -2.95
CA LYS A 179 31.91 -20.70 -2.46
C LYS A 179 33.21 -21.49 -2.63
N ARG A 180 34.13 -21.07 -3.51
CA ARG A 180 35.47 -21.67 -3.65
C ARG A 180 36.42 -21.31 -2.51
N GLN A 181 36.22 -20.18 -1.84
CA GLN A 181 37.04 -19.72 -0.71
C GLN A 181 36.50 -20.14 0.67
N VAL A 182 35.27 -20.66 0.74
CA VAL A 182 34.66 -21.13 2.00
C VAL A 182 35.44 -22.30 2.63
N LYS A 183 36.22 -23.06 1.84
CA LYS A 183 37.09 -24.12 2.37
C LYS A 183 38.36 -23.61 3.09
N SER A 184 38.71 -22.33 2.99
CA SER A 184 39.93 -21.79 3.62
C SER A 184 39.69 -20.91 4.84
N LEU A 185 38.43 -20.68 5.24
CA LEU A 185 38.08 -19.74 6.32
C LEU A 185 37.44 -20.39 7.55
N SER A 186 37.50 -21.72 7.69
CA SER A 186 37.10 -22.40 8.94
C SER A 186 38.10 -22.22 10.10
N THR A 187 38.87 -21.13 10.11
CA THR A 187 39.69 -20.73 11.24
C THR A 187 39.80 -19.22 11.24
N ILE A 188 38.99 -18.58 12.09
CA ILE A 188 39.33 -17.48 13.00
C ILE A 188 38.01 -16.95 13.57
N ASN A 189 37.88 -17.11 14.89
CA ASN A 189 36.80 -16.61 15.73
C ASN A 189 36.83 -15.09 15.90
N ASN A 190 35.67 -14.58 16.35
CA ASN A 190 35.46 -13.40 17.19
C ASN A 190 35.67 -12.01 16.58
N CYS A 191 34.57 -11.40 16.11
CA CYS A 191 33.90 -10.25 16.75
C CYS A 191 32.55 -9.99 16.07
#